data_AF-A0A7C3J5R5-F1
#
_entry.id   AF-A0A7C3J5R5-F1
#
_cell.length_a   1.000
_cell.length_b   1.000
_cell.length_c   1.000
_cell.angle_alpha   90.00
_cell.angle_beta   90.00
_cell.angle_gamma   90.00
#
_symmetry.space_group_name_H-M   'P 1'
#
loop_
_entity.id
_entity.type
_entity.pdbx_description
1 polymer ?
#
loop_
_entity_poly.entity_id
_entity_poly.type
_entity_poly.pdbx_seq_one_letter_code
_entity_poly.pdbx_strand_id
1 'polypeptide(L)'
;MAIRGNLQEASLPDIIQLLSLGRKTGVLSVSDKKNFGDIFFKDGKIIYCSIVNREERIGNLLLKSNDITKEQLEKALEYQEEIKSSKRLGDILVEMNFVSKEVLEKRIKQQITDSIFTLLTWKSGFFNFEPNIEPVTETITVEIEADDILLEEARKIDEWSIIEKELPSEKTVLVKTGIKKEEDIENQSTRYIFSLVDGYKTLKDIFENSTIGKYETGKELYTLLKLGYIYSGEEKSSEVAIDSHNKIMEHYNLGIAFLLTEMYDEAIREFKHIIQIDKSDAKSYFYLGLIYFRMGNYNESLKYFEELLKLGIVNVSLFNNIALTYERLGMFERAEEFYERAVKLEPENPKILANYGILLFKENLFTEAEEKLRMALNIEKGLKYAKYYLALIYFEYGMVNQATEIFFELSKNDPSVWQYYYNIGQIYLSVGKHETSENFLKKSIETCGDEILPYKSLVDFYFLEKNFEAAEIILEQIVNLNKGDFDVFYKLGNIKYRKGKKDDALKFWEEALKLQPNNEILKKTINTVKNG
;
A
#
# COMPACT_ATOMS: atom_id res chain seq x y z
N MET A 1 -50.60 8.82 11.55
CA MET A 1 -50.61 8.29 12.93
C MET A 1 -49.38 7.42 13.07
N ALA A 2 -48.58 7.63 14.11
CA ALA A 2 -47.43 6.77 14.36
C ALA A 2 -47.91 5.38 14.79
N ILE A 3 -47.34 4.32 14.23
CA ILE A 3 -47.69 2.93 14.56
C ILE A 3 -46.47 2.32 15.25
N ARG A 4 -46.65 1.73 16.43
CA ARG A 4 -45.56 1.07 17.16
C ARG A 4 -46.05 -0.25 17.73
N GLY A 5 -45.16 -1.23 17.83
CA GLY A 5 -45.53 -2.54 18.35
C GLY A 5 -44.37 -3.52 18.40
N ASN A 6 -44.71 -4.77 18.69
CA ASN A 6 -43.78 -5.89 18.76
C ASN A 6 -43.96 -6.80 17.53
N LEU A 7 -42.85 -7.26 16.95
CA LEU A 7 -42.84 -8.18 15.80
C LEU A 7 -43.48 -9.55 16.09
N GLN A 8 -43.68 -9.90 17.37
CA GLN A 8 -44.41 -11.10 17.78
C GLN A 8 -45.94 -10.94 17.69
N GLU A 9 -46.45 -9.71 17.73
CA GLU A 9 -47.88 -9.41 17.70
C GLU A 9 -48.37 -9.08 16.28
N ALA A 10 -47.50 -8.52 15.44
CA ALA A 10 -47.75 -8.24 14.03
C ALA A 10 -46.48 -8.49 13.23
N SER A 11 -46.57 -9.26 12.15
CA SER A 11 -45.40 -9.60 11.34
C SER A 11 -44.91 -8.40 10.54
N LEU A 12 -43.60 -8.31 10.30
CA LEU A 12 -43.03 -7.23 9.49
C LEU A 12 -43.61 -7.18 8.06
N PRO A 13 -43.86 -8.31 7.36
CA PRO A 13 -44.60 -8.31 6.10
C PRO A 13 -45.96 -7.61 6.18
N ASP A 14 -46.77 -7.93 7.19
CA ASP A 14 -48.12 -7.36 7.35
C ASP A 14 -48.05 -5.85 7.58
N ILE A 15 -47.05 -5.40 8.34
CA ILE A 15 -46.83 -3.98 8.64
C ILE A 15 -46.41 -3.23 7.36
N ILE A 16 -45.47 -3.78 6.59
CA ILE A 16 -45.04 -3.21 5.31
C ILE A 16 -46.24 -3.14 4.34
N GLN A 17 -47.05 -4.19 4.26
CA GLN A 17 -48.24 -4.23 3.42
C GLN A 17 -49.28 -3.19 3.85
N LEU A 18 -49.51 -3.05 5.16
CA LEU A 18 -50.43 -2.05 5.72
C LEU A 18 -49.99 -0.62 5.37
N LEU A 19 -48.69 -0.33 5.50
CA LEU A 19 -48.14 0.99 5.15
C LEU A 19 -48.23 1.27 3.65
N SER A 20 -48.00 0.25 2.81
CA SER A 20 -48.14 0.32 1.35
C SER A 20 -49.57 0.60 0.91
N LEU A 21 -50.53 -0.25 1.31
CA LEU A 21 -51.96 -0.09 1.02
C LEU A 21 -52.53 1.22 1.56
N GLY A 22 -52.03 1.64 2.73
CA GLY A 22 -52.40 2.90 3.38
C GLY A 22 -51.76 4.14 2.75
N ARG A 23 -50.99 3.99 1.67
CA ARG A 23 -50.21 5.02 0.97
C ARG A 23 -49.45 5.94 1.92
N LYS A 24 -48.77 5.36 2.90
CA LYS A 24 -48.07 6.12 3.93
C LYS A 24 -46.74 6.66 3.42
N THR A 25 -46.37 7.84 3.93
CA THR A 25 -45.06 8.47 3.74
C THR A 25 -44.41 8.67 5.10
N GLY A 26 -43.18 8.21 5.26
CA GLY A 26 -42.46 8.22 6.53
C GLY A 26 -41.45 7.08 6.67
N VAL A 27 -40.89 6.90 7.85
CA VAL A 27 -39.88 5.87 8.15
C VAL A 27 -40.46 4.79 9.06
N LEU A 28 -40.25 3.53 8.72
CA LEU A 28 -40.47 2.37 9.57
C LEU A 28 -39.13 1.91 10.14
N SER A 29 -38.89 2.19 11.42
CA SER A 29 -37.72 1.69 12.15
C SER A 29 -38.04 0.33 12.77
N VAL A 30 -37.10 -0.61 12.66
CA VAL A 30 -37.19 -1.98 13.14
C VAL A 30 -35.93 -2.31 13.94
N SER A 31 -36.07 -3.03 15.05
CA SER A 31 -34.94 -3.40 15.92
C SER A 31 -35.07 -4.82 16.47
N ASP A 32 -33.95 -5.56 16.51
CA ASP A 32 -33.83 -6.86 17.16
C ASP A 32 -32.54 -6.92 17.99
N LYS A 33 -32.66 -6.94 19.32
CA LYS A 33 -31.57 -6.99 20.33
C LYS A 33 -30.42 -5.98 20.11
N LYS A 34 -29.51 -6.27 19.17
CA LYS A 34 -28.30 -5.50 18.83
C LYS A 34 -28.35 -4.87 17.44
N ASN A 35 -29.36 -5.22 16.63
CA ASN A 35 -29.50 -4.80 15.24
C ASN A 35 -30.63 -3.78 15.10
N PHE A 36 -30.44 -2.82 14.22
CA PHE A 36 -31.39 -1.75 13.94
C PHE A 36 -31.45 -1.52 12.44
N GLY A 37 -32.63 -1.25 11.89
CA GLY A 37 -32.79 -0.88 10.49
C GLY A 37 -34.01 -0.03 10.25
N ASP A 38 -33.98 0.71 9.15
CA ASP A 38 -35.01 1.67 8.74
C ASP A 38 -35.46 1.37 7.32
N ILE A 39 -36.77 1.47 7.07
CA ILE A 39 -37.40 1.37 5.75
C ILE A 39 -38.17 2.67 5.51
N PHE A 40 -37.85 3.37 4.43
CA PHE A 40 -38.49 4.65 4.08
C PHE A 40 -39.56 4.44 3.01
N PHE A 41 -40.73 5.01 3.26
CA PHE A 41 -41.89 4.96 2.39
C PHE A 41 -42.25 6.35 1.85
N LYS A 42 -42.68 6.40 0.58
CA LYS A 42 -43.26 7.58 -0.07
C LYS A 42 -44.47 7.17 -0.91
N ASP A 43 -45.64 7.70 -0.56
CA ASP A 43 -46.93 7.35 -1.17
C ASP A 43 -47.19 5.83 -1.23
N GLY A 44 -46.78 5.11 -0.16
CA GLY A 44 -46.90 3.65 -0.07
C GLY A 44 -45.77 2.84 -0.72
N LYS A 45 -44.88 3.47 -1.50
CA LYS A 45 -43.75 2.80 -2.14
C LYS A 45 -42.51 2.86 -1.28
N ILE A 46 -41.67 1.82 -1.35
CA ILE A 46 -40.40 1.79 -0.64
C ILE A 46 -39.35 2.52 -1.49
N ILE A 47 -38.67 3.49 -0.88
CA ILE A 47 -37.69 4.33 -1.56
C ILE A 47 -36.26 4.16 -1.06
N TYR A 48 -36.09 3.64 0.16
CA TYR A 48 -34.78 3.42 0.76
C TYR A 48 -34.87 2.43 1.94
N CYS A 49 -33.80 1.68 2.16
CA CYS A 49 -33.64 0.83 3.33
C CYS A 49 -32.20 0.86 3.85
N SER A 50 -32.02 0.87 5.16
CA SER A 50 -30.71 0.81 5.81
C SER A 50 -30.72 -0.11 7.03
N ILE A 51 -29.58 -0.75 7.31
CA ILE A 51 -29.35 -1.54 8.53
C ILE A 51 -28.05 -1.06 9.18
N VAL A 52 -28.10 -0.75 10.47
CA VAL A 52 -26.94 -0.33 11.28
C VAL A 52 -25.95 -1.49 11.36
N ASN A 53 -24.65 -1.22 11.15
CA ASN A 53 -23.54 -2.17 11.11
C ASN A 53 -23.50 -3.15 9.91
N ARG A 54 -24.15 -2.83 8.79
CA ARG A 54 -23.90 -3.56 7.52
C ARG A 54 -22.83 -2.85 6.69
N GLU A 55 -21.76 -3.58 6.34
CA GLU A 55 -20.57 -3.04 5.66
C GLU A 55 -20.74 -2.78 4.15
N GLU A 56 -21.84 -3.22 3.54
CA GLU A 56 -21.97 -3.16 2.08
C GLU A 56 -22.42 -1.77 1.60
N ARG A 57 -21.43 -0.88 1.49
CA ARG A 57 -21.53 0.39 0.79
C ARG A 57 -21.74 0.13 -0.70
N ILE A 58 -22.50 1.00 -1.37
CA ILE A 58 -22.80 0.87 -2.82
C ILE A 58 -21.54 0.75 -3.68
N GLY A 59 -20.44 1.41 -3.28
CA GLY A 59 -19.14 1.27 -3.96
C GLY A 59 -18.55 -0.15 -3.90
N ASN A 60 -18.68 -0.84 -2.78
CA ASN A 60 -18.24 -2.23 -2.64
C ASN A 60 -19.12 -3.18 -3.46
N LEU A 61 -20.42 -2.92 -3.53
CA LEU A 61 -21.33 -3.69 -4.37
C LEU A 61 -20.98 -3.53 -5.85
N LEU A 62 -20.73 -2.30 -6.31
CA LEU A 62 -20.34 -2.01 -7.70
C LEU A 62 -18.97 -2.59 -8.07
N LEU A 63 -18.02 -2.62 -7.13
CA LEU A 63 -16.74 -3.31 -7.33
C LEU A 63 -16.92 -4.82 -7.43
N LYS A 64 -17.68 -5.41 -6.50
CA LYS A 64 -17.95 -6.86 -6.45
C LYS A 64 -18.65 -7.35 -7.73
N SER A 65 -19.52 -6.54 -8.31
CA SER A 65 -20.23 -6.86 -9.56
C SER A 65 -19.45 -6.54 -10.84
N ASN A 66 -18.21 -6.04 -10.74
CA ASN A 66 -17.42 -5.51 -11.86
C ASN A 66 -18.12 -4.40 -12.66
N ASP A 67 -19.08 -3.68 -12.05
CA ASP A 67 -19.71 -2.53 -12.69
C ASP A 67 -18.78 -1.29 -12.68
N ILE A 68 -17.82 -1.27 -11.75
CA ILE A 68 -16.72 -0.30 -11.68
C ILE A 68 -15.41 -1.01 -11.31
N THR A 69 -14.26 -0.40 -11.61
CA THR A 69 -12.94 -0.87 -11.19
C THR A 69 -12.51 -0.24 -9.85
N LYS A 70 -11.53 -0.86 -9.18
CA LYS A 70 -10.93 -0.32 -7.95
C LYS A 70 -10.40 1.10 -8.13
N GLU A 71 -9.74 1.36 -9.26
CA GLU A 71 -9.23 2.69 -9.62
C GLU A 71 -10.36 3.72 -9.81
N GLN A 72 -11.47 3.32 -10.44
CA GLN A 72 -12.64 4.19 -10.60
C GLN A 72 -13.30 4.52 -9.27
N LEU A 73 -13.38 3.55 -8.34
CA LEU A 73 -13.90 3.79 -7.00
C LEU A 73 -12.99 4.74 -6.21
N GLU A 74 -11.68 4.52 -6.23
CA GLU A 74 -10.69 5.37 -5.54
C GLU A 74 -10.77 6.82 -6.03
N LYS A 75 -10.81 7.04 -7.36
CA LYS A 75 -10.99 8.39 -7.94
C LYS A 75 -12.30 9.06 -7.51
N ALA A 76 -13.38 8.30 -7.41
CA ALA A 76 -14.67 8.83 -6.98
C ALA A 76 -14.68 9.19 -5.48
N LEU A 77 -13.97 8.43 -4.65
CA LEU A 77 -13.81 8.72 -3.22
C LEU A 77 -12.91 9.94 -2.97
N GLU A 78 -11.78 10.03 -3.68
CA GLU A 78 -10.90 11.21 -3.63
C GLU A 78 -11.66 12.47 -4.04
N TYR A 79 -12.41 12.42 -5.15
CA TYR A 79 -13.24 13.54 -5.60
C TYR A 79 -14.31 13.91 -4.56
N GLN A 80 -14.94 12.93 -3.91
CA GLN A 80 -15.93 13.14 -2.85
C GLN A 80 -15.34 13.86 -1.63
N GLU A 81 -14.11 13.52 -1.24
CA GLU A 81 -13.39 14.19 -0.15
C GLU A 81 -12.98 15.62 -0.52
N GLU A 82 -12.54 15.86 -1.75
CA GLU A 82 -12.13 17.18 -2.24
C GLU A 82 -13.28 18.19 -2.28
N ILE A 83 -14.47 17.79 -2.74
CA ILE A 83 -15.61 18.70 -2.91
C ILE A 83 -16.31 19.09 -1.59
N LYS A 84 -15.95 18.46 -0.45
CA LYS A 84 -16.62 18.61 0.86
C LYS A 84 -18.15 18.63 0.77
N SER A 85 -18.69 17.88 -0.19
CA SER A 85 -20.11 17.88 -0.54
C SER A 85 -20.83 16.74 0.16
N SER A 86 -22.12 16.92 0.44
CA SER A 86 -23.02 15.86 0.92
C SER A 86 -23.48 14.91 -0.19
N LYS A 87 -22.98 15.08 -1.44
CA LYS A 87 -23.28 14.20 -2.58
C LYS A 87 -22.89 12.76 -2.28
N ARG A 88 -23.77 11.79 -2.58
CA ARG A 88 -23.47 10.37 -2.39
C ARG A 88 -22.53 9.87 -3.47
N LEU A 89 -21.79 8.82 -3.12
CA LEU A 89 -20.79 8.20 -4.00
C LEU A 89 -21.41 7.68 -5.31
N GLY A 90 -22.66 7.19 -5.27
CA GLY A 90 -23.36 6.74 -6.47
C GLY A 90 -23.58 7.85 -7.50
N ASP A 91 -24.00 9.04 -7.07
CA ASP A 91 -24.20 10.19 -7.97
C ASP A 91 -22.89 10.66 -8.57
N ILE A 92 -21.82 10.68 -7.75
CA ILE A 92 -20.46 11.00 -8.21
C ILE A 92 -20.00 9.99 -9.28
N LEU A 93 -20.24 8.70 -9.07
CA LEU A 93 -19.89 7.66 -10.04
C LEU A 93 -20.63 7.82 -11.38
N VAL A 94 -21.87 8.33 -11.36
CA VAL A 94 -22.63 8.65 -12.58
C VAL A 94 -22.13 9.94 -13.23
N GLU A 95 -21.88 11.00 -12.45
CA GLU A 95 -21.32 12.27 -12.94
C GLU A 95 -19.97 12.08 -13.62
N MET A 96 -19.14 11.17 -13.10
CA MET A 96 -17.83 10.82 -13.67
C MET A 96 -17.93 9.83 -14.85
N ASN A 97 -19.13 9.42 -15.28
CA ASN A 97 -19.37 8.41 -16.30
C ASN A 97 -18.70 7.05 -16.01
N PHE A 98 -18.48 6.70 -14.73
CA PHE A 98 -17.92 5.40 -14.35
C PHE A 98 -19.00 4.30 -14.31
N VAL A 99 -20.24 4.67 -14.00
CA VAL A 99 -21.39 3.76 -14.03
C VAL A 99 -22.58 4.47 -14.69
N SER A 100 -23.40 3.73 -15.44
CA SER A 100 -24.64 4.30 -15.98
C SER A 100 -25.69 4.42 -14.89
N LYS A 101 -26.61 5.39 -15.05
CA LYS A 101 -27.74 5.58 -14.13
C LYS A 101 -28.59 4.31 -13.99
N GLU A 102 -28.83 3.61 -15.09
CA GLU A 102 -29.61 2.36 -15.13
C GLU A 102 -28.96 1.23 -14.31
N VAL A 103 -27.63 1.07 -14.43
CA VAL A 103 -26.87 0.07 -13.66
C VAL A 103 -26.90 0.43 -12.18
N LEU A 104 -26.69 1.70 -11.83
CA LEU A 104 -26.76 2.17 -10.46
C LEU A 104 -28.15 1.94 -9.85
N GLU A 105 -29.23 2.29 -10.55
CA GLU A 105 -30.61 2.06 -10.11
C GLU A 105 -30.89 0.57 -9.87
N LYS A 106 -30.42 -0.31 -10.77
CA LYS A 106 -30.53 -1.76 -10.59
C LYS A 106 -29.83 -2.25 -9.32
N ARG A 107 -28.64 -1.74 -9.01
CA ARG A 107 -27.86 -2.13 -7.81
C ARG A 107 -28.43 -1.56 -6.52
N ILE A 108 -28.93 -0.33 -6.55
CA ILE A 108 -29.64 0.26 -5.42
C ILE A 108 -30.89 -0.56 -5.13
N LYS A 109 -31.66 -0.96 -6.16
CA LYS A 109 -32.83 -1.84 -6.00
C LYS A 109 -32.44 -3.15 -5.32
N GLN A 110 -31.38 -3.80 -5.79
CA GLN A 110 -30.86 -5.03 -5.22
C GLN A 110 -30.48 -4.86 -3.73
N GLN A 111 -29.73 -3.80 -3.40
CA GLN A 111 -29.32 -3.49 -2.02
C GLN A 111 -30.52 -3.26 -1.09
N ILE A 112 -31.55 -2.55 -1.56
CA ILE A 112 -32.78 -2.32 -0.80
C ILE A 112 -33.50 -3.64 -0.55
N THR A 113 -33.69 -4.47 -1.59
CA THR A 113 -34.33 -5.79 -1.47
C THR A 113 -33.57 -6.70 -0.50
N ASP A 114 -32.25 -6.79 -0.60
CA ASP A 114 -31.41 -7.61 0.29
C ASP A 114 -31.47 -7.13 1.75
N SER A 115 -31.64 -5.83 1.96
CA SER A 115 -31.80 -5.26 3.30
C SER A 115 -33.18 -5.56 3.87
N ILE A 116 -34.23 -5.43 3.06
CA ILE A 116 -35.59 -5.78 3.49
C ILE A 116 -35.69 -7.26 3.81
N PHE A 117 -35.15 -8.16 2.97
CA PHE A 117 -35.11 -9.60 3.26
C PHE A 117 -34.47 -9.88 4.62
N THR A 118 -33.35 -9.22 4.91
CA THR A 118 -32.66 -9.34 6.20
C THR A 118 -33.57 -8.92 7.35
N LEU A 119 -34.27 -7.79 7.25
CA LEU A 119 -35.22 -7.35 8.26
C LEU A 119 -36.39 -8.31 8.43
N LEU A 120 -36.90 -8.88 7.34
CA LEU A 120 -37.99 -9.86 7.37
C LEU A 120 -37.61 -11.16 8.10
N THR A 121 -36.32 -11.49 8.19
CA THR A 121 -35.85 -12.64 8.98
C THR A 121 -35.96 -12.43 10.50
N TRP A 122 -36.16 -11.20 10.97
CA TRP A 122 -36.21 -10.88 12.40
C TRP A 122 -37.57 -11.27 12.99
N LYS A 123 -37.60 -12.37 13.74
CA LYS A 123 -38.82 -12.95 14.34
C LYS A 123 -39.21 -12.33 15.69
N SER A 124 -38.35 -11.48 16.26
CA SER A 124 -38.58 -10.80 17.54
C SER A 124 -38.02 -9.39 17.47
N GLY A 125 -38.64 -8.44 18.17
CA GLY A 125 -38.17 -7.07 18.16
C GLY A 125 -39.28 -6.04 18.25
N PHE A 126 -38.90 -4.78 18.10
CA PHE A 126 -39.83 -3.65 18.11
C PHE A 126 -39.78 -2.92 16.77
N PHE A 127 -40.95 -2.42 16.36
CA PHE A 127 -41.07 -1.54 15.20
C PHE A 127 -41.75 -0.23 15.58
N ASN A 128 -41.41 0.84 14.87
CA ASN A 128 -41.99 2.17 15.02
C ASN A 128 -42.05 2.87 13.66
N PHE A 129 -43.24 3.28 13.25
CA PHE A 129 -43.46 4.08 12.05
C PHE A 129 -43.69 5.55 12.41
N GLU A 130 -42.84 6.43 11.88
CA GLU A 130 -42.92 7.87 12.06
C GLU A 130 -43.29 8.55 10.72
N PRO A 131 -44.46 9.23 10.65
CA PRO A 131 -44.93 9.85 9.42
C PRO A 131 -44.13 11.09 9.06
N ASN A 132 -44.04 11.39 7.76
CA ASN A 132 -43.42 12.61 7.20
C ASN A 132 -41.93 12.78 7.50
N ILE A 133 -41.24 11.70 7.85
CA ILE A 133 -39.78 11.67 7.90
C ILE A 133 -39.27 11.23 6.53
N GLU A 134 -38.57 12.14 5.85
CA GLU A 134 -37.88 11.87 4.61
C GLU A 134 -36.43 11.43 4.90
N PRO A 135 -35.82 10.60 4.05
CA PRO A 135 -34.41 10.28 4.16
C PRO A 135 -33.58 11.57 4.03
N VAL A 136 -32.52 11.70 4.84
CA VAL A 136 -31.74 12.93 5.07
C VAL A 136 -31.05 13.52 3.82
N THR A 137 -31.12 12.89 2.65
CA THR A 137 -30.37 13.32 1.45
C THR A 137 -31.17 13.16 0.16
N GLU A 138 -31.29 14.26 -0.60
CA GLU A 138 -31.80 14.28 -1.99
C GLU A 138 -30.83 13.54 -2.93
N THR A 139 -31.29 12.48 -3.63
CA THR A 139 -31.03 12.04 -5.03
C THR A 139 -31.05 10.51 -5.24
N ILE A 140 -31.46 10.14 -6.48
CA ILE A 140 -31.87 8.82 -7.03
C ILE A 140 -32.60 7.90 -6.04
N THR A 141 -33.89 8.17 -5.84
CA THR A 141 -34.80 7.25 -5.18
C THR A 141 -35.33 6.24 -6.19
N VAL A 142 -35.07 4.95 -5.96
CA VAL A 142 -35.76 3.87 -6.67
C VAL A 142 -37.10 3.66 -5.98
N GLU A 143 -38.20 3.70 -6.72
CA GLU A 143 -39.51 3.35 -6.19
C GLU A 143 -39.76 1.86 -6.37
N ILE A 144 -39.97 1.14 -5.27
CA ILE A 144 -40.27 -0.28 -5.28
C ILE A 144 -41.66 -0.51 -4.68
N GLU A 145 -42.51 -1.22 -5.40
CA GLU A 145 -43.81 -1.67 -4.91
C GLU A 145 -43.60 -2.72 -3.81
N ALA A 146 -44.27 -2.56 -2.68
CA ALA A 146 -44.11 -3.49 -1.56
C ALA A 146 -44.55 -4.91 -1.91
N ASP A 147 -45.58 -5.06 -2.76
CA ASP A 147 -46.12 -6.36 -3.15
C ASP A 147 -45.10 -7.20 -3.95
N ASP A 148 -44.27 -6.57 -4.79
CA ASP A 148 -43.21 -7.23 -5.56
C ASP A 148 -42.15 -7.85 -4.63
N ILE A 149 -41.81 -7.14 -3.55
CA ILE A 149 -40.85 -7.61 -2.56
C ILE A 149 -41.51 -8.67 -1.68
N LEU A 150 -42.69 -8.40 -1.13
CA LEU A 150 -43.31 -9.29 -0.15
C LEU A 150 -43.66 -10.66 -0.73
N LEU A 151 -44.09 -10.75 -1.99
CA LEU A 151 -44.40 -12.01 -2.64
C LEU A 151 -43.13 -12.85 -2.91
N GLU A 152 -42.07 -12.21 -3.44
CA GLU A 152 -40.79 -12.89 -3.69
C GLU A 152 -40.08 -13.26 -2.39
N GLU A 153 -40.07 -12.37 -1.41
CA GLU A 153 -39.37 -12.57 -0.14
C GLU A 153 -40.12 -13.54 0.79
N ALA A 154 -41.46 -13.59 0.78
CA ALA A 154 -42.21 -14.64 1.48
C ALA A 154 -41.88 -16.04 0.92
N ARG A 155 -41.82 -16.18 -0.41
CA ARG A 155 -41.40 -17.43 -1.06
C ARG A 155 -39.96 -17.80 -0.69
N LYS A 156 -39.05 -16.82 -0.72
CA LYS A 156 -37.64 -17.03 -0.33
C LYS A 156 -37.50 -17.39 1.15
N ILE A 157 -38.30 -16.83 2.05
CA ILE A 157 -38.29 -17.15 3.48
C ILE A 157 -38.72 -18.61 3.71
N ASP A 158 -39.79 -19.05 3.03
CA ASP A 158 -40.26 -20.43 3.11
C ASP A 158 -39.22 -21.41 2.54
N GLU A 159 -38.66 -21.12 1.36
CA GLU A 159 -37.58 -21.91 0.74
C GLU A 159 -36.30 -21.91 1.60
N TRP A 160 -35.91 -20.76 2.16
CA TRP A 160 -34.74 -20.62 3.02
C TRP A 160 -34.86 -21.46 4.28
N SER A 161 -36.05 -21.56 4.87
CA SER A 161 -36.27 -22.37 6.07
C SER A 161 -35.99 -23.87 5.87
N ILE A 162 -36.08 -24.35 4.62
CA ILE A 162 -35.74 -25.72 4.23
C ILE A 162 -34.24 -25.81 3.95
N ILE A 163 -33.69 -24.87 3.17
CA ILE A 163 -32.27 -24.82 2.81
C ILE A 163 -31.40 -24.72 4.07
N GLU A 164 -31.73 -23.82 4.99
CA GLU A 164 -30.98 -23.56 6.22
C GLU A 164 -30.88 -24.78 7.13
N LYS A 165 -31.89 -25.67 7.13
CA LYS A 165 -31.86 -26.92 7.91
C LYS A 165 -30.93 -27.97 7.32
N GLU A 166 -30.75 -27.96 6.00
CA GLU A 166 -29.95 -28.94 5.27
C GLU A 166 -28.50 -28.46 5.07
N LEU A 167 -28.25 -27.16 5.16
CA LEU A 167 -26.90 -26.61 5.17
C LEU A 167 -26.19 -26.98 6.48
N PRO A 168 -24.88 -27.28 6.42
CA PRO A 168 -24.10 -27.55 7.62
C PRO A 168 -23.93 -26.26 8.46
N SER A 169 -23.40 -26.40 9.67
CA SER A 169 -23.09 -25.24 10.53
C SER A 169 -22.27 -24.20 9.77
N GLU A 170 -22.52 -22.90 10.00
CA GLU A 170 -21.76 -21.79 9.39
C GLU A 170 -20.23 -21.91 9.61
N LYS A 171 -19.80 -22.71 10.60
CA LYS A 171 -18.39 -23.00 10.96
C LYS A 171 -17.75 -24.16 10.18
N THR A 172 -18.54 -24.84 9.37
CA THR A 172 -18.11 -26.03 8.62
C THR A 172 -17.31 -25.62 7.41
N VAL A 173 -16.12 -26.19 7.22
CA VAL A 173 -15.35 -26.03 5.99
C VAL A 173 -15.98 -26.86 4.89
N LEU A 174 -16.26 -26.25 3.73
CA LEU A 174 -16.77 -26.99 2.57
C LEU A 174 -15.59 -27.44 1.71
N VAL A 175 -15.62 -28.71 1.29
CA VAL A 175 -14.53 -29.34 0.53
C VAL A 175 -15.07 -29.92 -0.78
N LYS A 176 -14.32 -29.77 -1.87
CA LYS A 176 -14.66 -30.34 -3.17
C LYS A 176 -14.44 -31.85 -3.17
N THR A 177 -15.43 -32.61 -3.63
CA THR A 177 -15.28 -34.03 -3.93
C THR A 177 -14.51 -34.15 -5.24
N GLY A 178 -13.22 -34.51 -5.20
CA GLY A 178 -12.33 -34.61 -6.39
C GLY A 178 -12.78 -35.61 -7.48
N ILE A 179 -14.00 -36.11 -7.41
CA ILE A 179 -14.67 -37.05 -8.31
C ILE A 179 -15.41 -36.32 -9.45
N LYS A 180 -15.90 -35.09 -9.21
CA LYS A 180 -16.67 -34.32 -10.19
C LYS A 180 -15.95 -33.04 -10.59
N LYS A 181 -15.96 -32.71 -11.89
CA LYS A 181 -15.23 -31.55 -12.43
C LYS A 181 -16.13 -30.32 -12.53
N GLU A 182 -15.50 -29.15 -12.44
CA GLU A 182 -16.19 -27.86 -12.58
C GLU A 182 -16.86 -27.66 -13.95
N GLU A 183 -16.28 -28.28 -14.99
CA GLU A 183 -16.78 -28.27 -16.37
C GLU A 183 -18.16 -28.94 -16.51
N ASP A 184 -18.51 -29.85 -15.60
CA ASP A 184 -19.77 -30.61 -15.60
C ASP A 184 -20.94 -29.81 -14.99
N ILE A 185 -20.68 -28.62 -14.45
CA ILE A 185 -21.69 -27.75 -13.84
C ILE A 185 -22.24 -26.80 -14.91
N GLU A 186 -23.47 -27.03 -15.39
CA GLU A 186 -24.08 -26.22 -16.47
C GLU A 186 -24.46 -24.79 -16.02
N ASN A 187 -24.94 -24.63 -14.78
CA ASN A 187 -25.39 -23.34 -14.26
C ASN A 187 -24.21 -22.45 -13.84
N GLN A 188 -24.16 -21.23 -14.37
CA GLN A 188 -23.09 -20.25 -14.10
C GLN A 188 -23.00 -19.84 -12.63
N SER A 189 -24.14 -19.65 -11.95
CA SER A 189 -24.17 -19.30 -10.52
C SER A 189 -23.66 -20.45 -9.66
N THR A 190 -24.06 -21.67 -9.96
CA THR A 190 -23.57 -22.89 -9.28
C THR A 190 -22.06 -23.04 -9.47
N ARG A 191 -21.56 -22.81 -10.69
CA ARG A 191 -20.13 -22.88 -11.01
C ARG A 191 -19.33 -21.81 -10.26
N TYR A 192 -19.85 -20.59 -10.20
CA TYR A 192 -19.24 -19.51 -9.43
C TYR A 192 -19.13 -19.89 -7.94
N ILE A 193 -20.22 -20.32 -7.30
CA ILE A 193 -20.22 -20.74 -5.89
C ILE A 193 -19.30 -21.95 -5.67
N PHE A 194 -19.26 -22.90 -6.61
CA PHE A 194 -18.31 -24.02 -6.55
C PHE A 194 -16.85 -23.54 -6.61
N SER A 195 -16.53 -22.52 -7.40
CA SER A 195 -15.17 -21.97 -7.48
C SER A 195 -14.71 -21.33 -6.16
N LEU A 196 -15.63 -20.78 -5.36
CA LEU A 196 -15.34 -20.22 -4.03
C LEU A 196 -14.97 -21.27 -2.98
N VAL A 197 -15.32 -22.54 -3.19
CA VAL A 197 -14.99 -23.64 -2.29
C VAL A 197 -13.53 -24.07 -2.53
N ASP A 198 -12.66 -23.78 -1.57
CA ASP A 198 -11.21 -24.05 -1.66
C ASP A 198 -10.70 -25.07 -0.63
N GLY A 199 -11.59 -25.61 0.20
CA GLY A 199 -11.23 -26.55 1.27
C GLY A 199 -10.66 -25.89 2.54
N TYR A 200 -10.64 -24.56 2.62
CA TYR A 200 -10.22 -23.79 3.80
C TYR A 200 -11.31 -22.84 4.31
N LYS A 201 -12.15 -22.32 3.41
CA LYS A 201 -13.27 -21.43 3.72
C LYS A 201 -14.43 -22.18 4.36
N THR A 202 -14.96 -21.57 5.42
CA THR A 202 -16.19 -22.02 6.07
C THR A 202 -17.42 -21.61 5.26
N LEU A 203 -18.57 -22.21 5.56
CA LEU A 203 -19.86 -21.78 5.02
C LEU A 203 -20.10 -20.27 5.25
N LYS A 204 -19.70 -19.73 6.42
CA LYS A 204 -19.75 -18.30 6.71
C LYS A 204 -18.89 -17.48 5.73
N ASP A 205 -17.64 -17.88 5.54
CA ASP A 205 -16.71 -17.17 4.63
C ASP A 205 -17.24 -17.15 3.19
N ILE A 206 -17.90 -18.22 2.76
CA ILE A 206 -18.50 -18.30 1.42
C ILE A 206 -19.70 -17.36 1.31
N PHE A 207 -20.53 -17.25 2.36
CA PHE A 207 -21.62 -16.27 2.38
C PHE A 207 -21.13 -14.82 2.32
N GLU A 208 -20.04 -14.49 3.02
CA GLU A 208 -19.49 -13.12 3.05
C GLU A 208 -18.78 -12.72 1.74
N ASN A 209 -18.16 -13.69 1.07
CA ASN A 209 -17.41 -13.45 -0.17
C ASN A 209 -18.23 -13.61 -1.46
N SER A 210 -19.46 -14.10 -1.38
CA SER A 210 -20.34 -14.29 -2.55
C SER A 210 -20.94 -12.97 -3.05
N THR A 211 -20.99 -12.80 -4.37
CA THR A 211 -21.56 -11.62 -5.04
C THR A 211 -23.06 -11.74 -5.37
N ILE A 212 -23.66 -12.93 -5.19
CA ILE A 212 -25.05 -13.21 -5.57
C ILE A 212 -26.04 -13.23 -4.37
N GLY A 213 -25.59 -12.79 -3.20
CA GLY A 213 -26.43 -12.67 -1.98
C GLY A 213 -26.58 -13.96 -1.18
N LYS A 214 -26.89 -13.86 0.12
CA LYS A 214 -26.92 -15.00 1.06
C LYS A 214 -27.90 -16.10 0.62
N TYR A 215 -29.08 -15.72 0.16
CA TYR A 215 -30.12 -16.64 -0.27
C TYR A 215 -29.69 -17.52 -1.46
N GLU A 216 -29.32 -16.89 -2.58
CA GLU A 216 -28.91 -17.63 -3.79
C GLU A 216 -27.64 -18.44 -3.52
N THR A 217 -26.70 -17.89 -2.75
CA THR A 217 -25.50 -18.63 -2.32
C THR A 217 -25.87 -19.91 -1.58
N GLY A 218 -26.80 -19.85 -0.62
CA GLY A 218 -27.22 -21.02 0.14
C GLY A 218 -27.96 -22.04 -0.71
N LYS A 219 -28.79 -21.59 -1.66
CA LYS A 219 -29.48 -22.45 -2.62
C LYS A 219 -28.51 -23.21 -3.53
N GLU A 220 -27.49 -22.53 -4.03
CA GLU A 220 -26.44 -23.16 -4.86
C GLU A 220 -25.58 -24.12 -4.05
N LEU A 221 -25.21 -23.76 -2.81
CA LEU A 221 -24.48 -24.66 -1.90
C LEU A 221 -25.28 -25.91 -1.54
N TYR A 222 -26.57 -25.76 -1.26
CA TYR A 222 -27.47 -26.90 -1.04
C TYR A 222 -27.53 -27.82 -2.26
N THR A 223 -27.60 -27.24 -3.47
CA THR A 223 -27.58 -27.99 -4.73
C THR A 223 -26.25 -28.76 -4.90
N LEU A 224 -25.11 -28.11 -4.65
CA LEU A 224 -23.78 -28.72 -4.73
C LEU A 224 -23.59 -29.85 -3.71
N LEU A 225 -24.07 -29.69 -2.48
CA LEU A 225 -24.06 -30.72 -1.44
C LEU A 225 -24.91 -31.93 -1.85
N LYS A 226 -26.15 -31.68 -2.29
CA LYS A 226 -27.09 -32.74 -2.69
C LYS A 226 -26.63 -33.51 -3.91
N LEU A 227 -26.00 -32.83 -4.87
CA LEU A 227 -25.40 -33.45 -6.04
C LEU A 227 -24.02 -34.08 -5.74
N GLY A 228 -23.46 -33.91 -4.55
CA GLY A 228 -22.19 -34.50 -4.14
C GLY A 228 -20.97 -33.91 -4.86
N TYR A 229 -21.03 -32.64 -5.27
CA TYR A 229 -19.88 -31.87 -5.76
C TYR A 229 -19.02 -31.33 -4.61
N ILE A 230 -19.64 -31.10 -3.45
CA ILE A 230 -18.97 -30.68 -2.23
C ILE A 230 -19.49 -31.50 -1.05
N TYR A 231 -18.72 -31.57 0.03
CA TYR A 231 -19.12 -32.21 1.27
C TYR A 231 -18.68 -31.37 2.48
N SER A 232 -19.34 -31.62 3.61
CA SER A 232 -19.02 -31.04 4.91
C SER A 232 -17.70 -31.62 5.43
N GLY A 233 -16.67 -30.77 5.52
CA GLY A 233 -15.39 -31.10 6.15
C GLY A 233 -15.42 -30.91 7.67
N GLU A 234 -14.25 -30.66 8.26
CA GLU A 234 -14.13 -30.43 9.70
C GLU A 234 -14.87 -29.15 10.12
N GLU A 235 -15.59 -29.21 11.24
CA GLU A 235 -16.07 -28.00 11.90
C GLU A 235 -14.88 -27.28 12.54
N LYS A 236 -14.63 -26.04 12.14
CA LYS A 236 -13.64 -25.21 12.83
C LYS A 236 -14.15 -24.93 14.26
N SER A 237 -13.51 -25.55 15.26
CA SER A 237 -13.80 -25.32 16.68
C SER A 237 -13.65 -23.83 17.00
N SER A 238 -14.75 -23.20 17.40
CA SER A 238 -15.03 -21.79 17.16
C SER A 238 -14.62 -20.79 18.23
N GLU A 239 -13.82 -21.14 19.22
CA GLU A 239 -13.37 -20.15 20.23
C GLU A 239 -11.90 -19.77 20.11
N VAL A 240 -11.03 -20.66 19.63
CA VAL A 240 -9.58 -20.37 19.53
C VAL A 240 -9.18 -19.86 18.13
N ALA A 241 -9.81 -20.37 17.07
CA ALA A 241 -9.44 -20.04 15.69
C ALA A 241 -9.97 -18.67 15.20
N ILE A 242 -11.13 -18.23 15.70
CA ILE A 242 -11.71 -16.91 15.38
C ILE A 242 -10.94 -15.82 16.13
N ASP A 243 -10.58 -16.08 17.40
CA ASP A 243 -9.69 -15.19 18.16
C ASP A 243 -8.31 -15.11 17.51
N SER A 244 -7.71 -16.26 17.14
CA SER A 244 -6.39 -16.25 16.51
C SER A 244 -6.39 -15.57 15.14
N HIS A 245 -7.42 -15.74 14.31
CA HIS A 245 -7.48 -15.10 12.99
C HIS A 245 -7.72 -13.58 13.10
N ASN A 246 -8.68 -13.16 13.94
CA ASN A 246 -8.91 -11.73 14.19
C ASN A 246 -7.66 -11.10 14.80
N LYS A 247 -7.03 -11.78 15.76
CA LYS A 247 -5.79 -11.33 16.39
C LYS A 247 -4.62 -11.26 15.41
N ILE A 248 -4.47 -12.24 14.50
CA ILE A 248 -3.50 -12.17 13.40
C ILE A 248 -3.78 -10.94 12.54
N MET A 249 -5.03 -10.70 12.13
CA MET A 249 -5.40 -9.55 11.30
C MET A 249 -5.19 -8.21 12.03
N GLU A 250 -5.50 -8.13 13.33
CA GLU A 250 -5.24 -6.97 14.18
C GLU A 250 -3.74 -6.68 14.27
N HIS A 251 -2.92 -7.70 14.60
CA HIS A 251 -1.47 -7.57 14.60
C HIS A 251 -0.93 -7.20 13.20
N TYR A 252 -1.54 -7.68 12.13
CA TYR A 252 -1.17 -7.30 10.76
C TYR A 252 -1.41 -5.82 10.49
N ASN A 253 -2.62 -5.34 10.79
CA ASN A 253 -3.01 -3.96 10.57
C ASN A 253 -2.15 -3.01 11.42
N LEU A 254 -1.90 -3.37 12.68
CA LEU A 254 -1.00 -2.61 13.56
C LEU A 254 0.45 -2.63 13.06
N GLY A 255 0.97 -3.81 12.68
CA GLY A 255 2.33 -3.96 12.16
C GLY A 255 2.56 -3.13 10.89
N ILE A 256 1.59 -3.12 9.97
CA ILE A 256 1.64 -2.28 8.76
C ILE A 256 1.54 -0.79 9.12
N ALA A 257 0.63 -0.41 10.03
CA ALA A 257 0.49 0.98 10.46
C ALA A 257 1.79 1.51 11.08
N PHE A 258 2.40 0.75 12.00
CA PHE A 258 3.68 1.10 12.60
C PHE A 258 4.83 1.16 11.58
N LEU A 259 4.84 0.25 10.60
CA LEU A 259 5.82 0.28 9.51
C LEU A 259 5.69 1.55 8.66
N LEU A 260 4.47 1.97 8.31
CA LEU A 260 4.23 3.18 7.53
C LEU A 260 4.61 4.46 8.30
N THR A 261 4.57 4.43 9.63
CA THR A 261 5.02 5.53 10.49
C THR A 261 6.46 5.37 10.97
N GLU A 262 7.23 4.44 10.38
CA GLU A 262 8.64 4.14 10.70
C GLU A 262 8.90 3.77 12.17
N MET A 263 7.87 3.32 12.89
CA MET A 263 7.95 2.79 14.25
C MET A 263 8.39 1.32 14.20
N TYR A 264 9.67 1.10 13.88
CA TYR A 264 10.19 -0.22 13.51
C TYR A 264 10.14 -1.24 14.65
N ASP A 265 10.41 -0.83 15.90
CA ASP A 265 10.43 -1.76 17.03
C ASP A 265 9.03 -2.30 17.36
N GLU A 266 8.02 -1.43 17.27
CA GLU A 266 6.61 -1.79 17.41
C GLU A 266 6.17 -2.69 16.25
N ALA A 267 6.48 -2.33 15.00
CA ALA A 267 6.16 -3.17 13.85
C ALA A 267 6.77 -4.58 13.97
N ILE A 268 8.04 -4.69 14.40
CA ILE A 268 8.71 -5.97 14.64
C ILE A 268 7.94 -6.81 15.67
N ARG A 269 7.48 -6.18 16.75
CA ARG A 269 6.73 -6.87 17.81
C ARG A 269 5.44 -7.48 17.28
N GLU A 270 4.67 -6.72 16.52
CA GLU A 270 3.40 -7.17 15.95
C GLU A 270 3.61 -8.34 14.98
N PHE A 271 4.56 -8.24 14.04
CA PHE A 271 4.85 -9.34 13.11
C PHE A 271 5.43 -10.59 13.81
N LYS A 272 6.20 -10.42 14.90
CA LYS A 272 6.66 -11.56 15.72
C LYS A 272 5.51 -12.23 16.46
N HIS A 273 4.50 -11.48 16.91
CA HIS A 273 3.29 -12.08 17.50
C HIS A 273 2.54 -12.93 16.48
N ILE A 274 2.45 -12.50 15.23
CA ILE A 274 1.83 -13.30 14.17
C ILE A 274 2.60 -14.60 13.97
N ILE A 275 3.93 -14.57 13.89
CA ILE A 275 4.76 -15.78 13.76
C ILE A 275 4.64 -16.73 14.96
N GLN A 276 4.39 -16.20 16.17
CA GLN A 276 4.11 -17.03 17.35
C GLN A 276 2.79 -17.79 17.22
N ILE A 277 1.78 -17.19 16.58
CA ILE A 277 0.46 -17.78 16.36
C ILE A 277 0.49 -18.73 15.15
N ASP A 278 1.06 -18.28 14.03
CA ASP A 278 1.26 -19.04 12.79
C ASP A 278 2.72 -18.98 12.34
N LYS A 279 3.45 -20.07 12.58
CA LYS A 279 4.88 -20.19 12.25
C LYS A 279 5.15 -20.26 10.74
N SER A 280 4.13 -20.48 9.92
CA SER A 280 4.24 -20.64 8.47
C SER A 280 3.85 -19.38 7.68
N ASP A 281 3.48 -18.31 8.39
CA ASP A 281 2.95 -17.10 7.78
C ASP A 281 4.03 -16.27 7.05
N ALA A 282 4.18 -16.55 5.75
CA ALA A 282 5.20 -15.97 4.89
C ALA A 282 5.19 -14.43 4.84
N LYS A 283 4.01 -13.80 4.93
CA LYS A 283 3.91 -12.34 4.87
C LYS A 283 4.61 -11.68 6.08
N SER A 284 4.47 -12.22 7.29
CA SER A 284 5.16 -11.70 8.47
C SER A 284 6.68 -11.84 8.39
N TYR A 285 7.19 -12.99 7.93
CA TYR A 285 8.63 -13.13 7.69
C TYR A 285 9.14 -12.12 6.66
N PHE A 286 8.37 -11.88 5.58
CA PHE A 286 8.74 -10.90 4.56
C PHE A 286 8.80 -9.47 5.12
N TYR A 287 7.79 -9.05 5.90
CA TYR A 287 7.78 -7.73 6.53
C TYR A 287 8.90 -7.58 7.56
N LEU A 288 9.19 -8.60 8.37
CA LEU A 288 10.33 -8.56 9.29
C LEU A 288 11.66 -8.39 8.55
N GLY A 289 11.86 -9.15 7.46
CA GLY A 289 13.04 -8.99 6.61
C GLY A 289 13.17 -7.57 6.06
N LEU A 290 12.07 -6.98 5.59
CA LEU A 290 12.04 -5.60 5.08
C LEU A 290 12.32 -4.56 6.17
N ILE A 291 11.75 -4.73 7.38
CA ILE A 291 11.97 -3.81 8.50
C ILE A 291 13.45 -3.81 8.91
N TYR A 292 14.03 -4.99 9.14
CA TYR A 292 15.44 -5.10 9.49
C TYR A 292 16.36 -4.55 8.39
N PHE A 293 15.98 -4.70 7.11
CA PHE A 293 16.69 -4.07 6.00
C PHE A 293 16.67 -2.53 6.10
N ARG A 294 15.50 -1.93 6.38
CA ARG A 294 15.36 -0.47 6.51
C ARG A 294 16.11 0.09 7.72
N MET A 295 16.20 -0.67 8.81
CA MET A 295 17.00 -0.31 9.98
C MET A 295 18.52 -0.45 9.75
N GLY A 296 18.95 -0.95 8.58
CA GLY A 296 20.36 -1.22 8.30
C GLY A 296 20.91 -2.50 8.95
N ASN A 297 20.05 -3.31 9.57
CA ASN A 297 20.45 -4.59 10.17
C ASN A 297 20.31 -5.72 9.14
N TYR A 298 21.21 -5.71 8.16
CA TYR A 298 21.16 -6.59 7.00
C TYR A 298 21.34 -8.08 7.34
N ASN A 299 22.07 -8.41 8.41
CA ASN A 299 22.23 -9.81 8.84
C ASN A 299 20.91 -10.40 9.37
N GLU A 300 20.16 -9.66 10.19
CA GLU A 300 18.84 -10.12 10.64
C GLU A 300 17.84 -10.17 9.49
N SER A 301 17.90 -9.19 8.57
CA SER A 301 17.08 -9.19 7.36
C SER A 301 17.25 -10.48 6.54
N LEU A 302 18.49 -10.89 6.28
CA LEU A 302 18.79 -12.15 5.57
C LEU A 302 18.20 -13.36 6.29
N LYS A 303 18.30 -13.46 7.62
CA LYS A 303 17.74 -14.60 8.36
C LYS A 303 16.25 -14.77 8.09
N TYR A 304 15.47 -13.69 8.13
CA TYR A 304 14.03 -13.75 7.86
C TYR A 304 13.70 -14.10 6.40
N PHE A 305 14.48 -13.60 5.44
CA PHE A 305 14.33 -13.98 4.04
C PHE A 305 14.76 -15.43 3.76
N GLU A 306 15.76 -15.95 4.47
CA GLU A 306 16.17 -17.36 4.39
C GLU A 306 15.09 -18.30 4.95
N GLU A 307 14.38 -17.91 6.02
CA GLU A 307 13.23 -18.67 6.50
C GLU A 307 12.12 -18.77 5.44
N LEU A 308 11.89 -17.73 4.64
CA LEU A 308 10.96 -17.81 3.51
C LEU A 308 11.37 -18.83 2.46
N LEU A 309 12.68 -18.90 2.16
CA LEU A 309 13.19 -19.93 1.25
C LEU A 309 13.00 -21.34 1.84
N LYS A 310 13.20 -21.52 3.15
CA LYS A 310 12.94 -22.80 3.84
C LYS A 310 11.46 -23.20 3.81
N LEU A 311 10.55 -22.22 3.84
CA LEU A 311 9.11 -22.43 3.65
C LEU A 311 8.72 -22.71 2.19
N GLY A 312 9.69 -22.75 1.26
CA GLY A 312 9.44 -23.02 -0.15
C GLY A 312 8.93 -21.81 -0.94
N ILE A 313 8.95 -20.61 -0.35
CA ILE A 313 8.55 -19.39 -1.04
C ILE A 313 9.67 -18.98 -1.99
N VAL A 314 9.37 -19.07 -3.29
CA VAL A 314 10.28 -18.68 -4.36
C VAL A 314 9.55 -17.70 -5.28
N ASN A 315 9.95 -16.44 -5.25
CA ASN A 315 9.43 -15.40 -6.14
C ASN A 315 10.47 -14.30 -6.37
N VAL A 316 10.23 -13.48 -7.38
CA VAL A 316 11.15 -12.40 -7.80
C VAL A 316 11.36 -11.36 -6.73
N SER A 317 10.29 -10.98 -6.00
CA SER A 317 10.38 -10.00 -4.92
C SER A 317 11.31 -10.47 -3.80
N LEU A 318 11.25 -11.74 -3.40
CA LEU A 318 12.12 -12.29 -2.36
C LEU A 318 13.59 -12.32 -2.82
N PHE A 319 13.85 -12.84 -4.03
CA PHE A 319 15.21 -12.87 -4.57
C PHE A 319 15.82 -11.48 -4.71
N ASN A 320 15.04 -10.49 -5.17
CA ASN A 320 15.49 -9.10 -5.24
C ASN A 320 15.90 -8.55 -3.86
N ASN A 321 15.09 -8.79 -2.82
CA ASN A 321 15.39 -8.30 -1.48
C ASN A 321 16.61 -9.00 -0.87
N ILE A 322 16.77 -10.31 -1.10
CA ILE A 322 17.98 -11.04 -0.69
C ILE A 322 19.22 -10.47 -1.39
N ALA A 323 19.14 -10.25 -2.71
CA ALA A 323 20.24 -9.68 -3.49
C ALA A 323 20.63 -8.28 -3.00
N LEU A 324 19.66 -7.39 -2.80
CA LEU A 324 19.88 -6.05 -2.21
C LEU A 324 20.50 -6.13 -0.81
N THR A 325 20.13 -7.13 -0.01
CA THR A 325 20.67 -7.30 1.34
C THR A 325 22.13 -7.76 1.30
N TYR A 326 22.47 -8.70 0.41
CA TYR A 326 23.87 -9.09 0.17
C TYR A 326 24.71 -7.93 -0.38
N GLU A 327 24.15 -7.12 -1.30
CA GLU A 327 24.80 -5.90 -1.81
C GLU A 327 25.13 -4.93 -0.67
N ARG A 328 24.20 -4.71 0.26
CA ARG A 328 24.42 -3.84 1.43
C ARG A 328 25.45 -4.39 2.42
N LEU A 329 25.66 -5.70 2.43
CA LEU A 329 26.73 -6.35 3.20
C LEU A 329 28.08 -6.38 2.46
N GLY A 330 28.13 -5.90 1.20
CA GLY A 330 29.33 -5.94 0.36
C GLY A 330 29.66 -7.35 -0.17
N MET A 331 28.72 -8.29 -0.11
CA MET A 331 28.87 -9.65 -0.65
C MET A 331 28.34 -9.70 -2.08
N PHE A 332 29.06 -9.08 -3.01
CA PHE A 332 28.57 -8.85 -4.37
C PHE A 332 28.35 -10.13 -5.17
N GLU A 333 29.20 -11.16 -5.01
CA GLU A 333 29.05 -12.43 -5.74
C GLU A 333 27.75 -13.16 -5.36
N ARG A 334 27.35 -13.07 -4.09
CA ARG A 334 26.07 -13.62 -3.62
C ARG A 334 24.88 -12.78 -4.10
N ALA A 335 25.04 -11.45 -4.12
CA ALA A 335 24.00 -10.57 -4.64
C ALA A 335 23.72 -10.89 -6.12
N GLU A 336 24.78 -11.08 -6.92
CA GLU A 336 24.69 -11.45 -8.32
C GLU A 336 23.95 -12.78 -8.51
N GLU A 337 24.30 -13.82 -7.76
CA GLU A 337 23.63 -15.12 -7.83
C GLU A 337 22.10 -15.00 -7.67
N PHE A 338 21.64 -14.18 -6.72
CA PHE A 338 20.22 -13.96 -6.50
C PHE A 338 19.57 -13.06 -7.56
N TYR A 339 20.28 -12.08 -8.11
CA TYR A 339 19.79 -11.33 -9.26
C TYR A 339 19.65 -12.21 -10.50
N GLU A 340 20.61 -13.09 -10.79
CA GLU A 340 20.49 -14.04 -11.90
C GLU A 340 19.27 -14.95 -11.74
N ARG A 341 19.01 -15.44 -10.52
CA ARG A 341 17.82 -16.25 -10.22
C ARG A 341 16.53 -15.44 -10.41
N ALA A 342 16.51 -14.18 -10.00
CA ALA A 342 15.37 -13.28 -10.20
C ALA A 342 15.12 -13.02 -11.70
N VAL A 343 16.17 -12.74 -12.48
CA VAL A 343 16.08 -12.52 -13.93
C VAL A 343 15.67 -13.81 -14.67
N LYS A 344 16.13 -14.98 -14.21
CA LYS A 344 15.68 -16.27 -14.77
C LYS A 344 14.17 -16.49 -14.58
N LEU A 345 13.61 -16.00 -13.47
CA LEU A 345 12.19 -16.15 -13.15
C LEU A 345 11.31 -15.12 -13.87
N GLU A 346 11.73 -13.85 -13.93
CA GLU A 346 11.08 -12.80 -14.73
C GLU A 346 12.11 -12.00 -15.55
N PRO A 347 12.43 -12.43 -16.78
CA PRO A 347 13.46 -11.80 -17.61
C PRO A 347 13.16 -10.36 -18.01
N GLU A 348 11.88 -9.98 -18.02
CA GLU A 348 11.40 -8.66 -18.44
C GLU A 348 10.98 -7.77 -17.27
N ASN A 349 11.39 -8.09 -16.03
CA ASN A 349 11.11 -7.23 -14.89
C ASN A 349 12.09 -6.04 -14.86
N PRO A 350 11.64 -4.80 -15.16
CA PRO A 350 12.55 -3.68 -15.35
C PRO A 350 13.24 -3.26 -14.03
N LYS A 351 12.61 -3.46 -12.87
CA LYS A 351 13.20 -3.16 -11.56
C LYS A 351 14.37 -4.09 -11.24
N ILE A 352 14.22 -5.38 -11.56
CA ILE A 352 15.29 -6.37 -11.32
C ILE A 352 16.46 -6.13 -12.26
N LEU A 353 16.19 -5.91 -13.55
CA LEU A 353 17.23 -5.59 -14.52
C LEU A 353 17.99 -4.32 -14.12
N ALA A 354 17.29 -3.28 -13.67
CA ALA A 354 17.93 -2.06 -13.23
C ALA A 354 18.76 -2.25 -11.96
N ASN A 355 18.25 -2.96 -10.95
CA ASN A 355 19.00 -3.26 -9.72
C ASN A 355 20.23 -4.12 -10.01
N TYR A 356 20.12 -5.12 -10.90
CA TYR A 356 21.25 -5.94 -11.29
C TYR A 356 22.31 -5.11 -12.05
N GLY A 357 21.87 -4.24 -12.96
CA GLY A 357 22.77 -3.29 -13.62
C GLY A 357 23.51 -2.36 -12.64
N ILE A 358 22.86 -1.96 -11.53
CA ILE A 358 23.49 -1.17 -10.47
C ILE A 358 24.53 -1.97 -9.70
N LEU A 359 24.27 -3.24 -9.41
CA LEU A 359 25.26 -4.12 -8.79
C LEU A 359 26.51 -4.23 -9.69
N LEU A 360 26.31 -4.54 -10.97
CA LEU A 360 27.39 -4.65 -11.95
C LEU A 360 28.19 -3.35 -12.08
N PHE A 361 27.52 -2.19 -12.01
CA PHE A 361 28.18 -0.89 -11.97
C PHE A 361 29.11 -0.76 -10.76
N LYS A 362 28.67 -1.20 -9.57
CA LYS A 362 29.49 -1.14 -8.35
C LYS A 362 30.70 -2.08 -8.38
N GLU A 363 30.60 -3.16 -9.15
CA GLU A 363 31.71 -4.07 -9.44
C GLU A 363 32.63 -3.56 -10.57
N ASN A 364 32.34 -2.37 -11.13
CA ASN A 364 33.04 -1.76 -12.27
C ASN A 364 32.89 -2.54 -13.59
N LEU A 365 31.86 -3.38 -13.72
CA LEU A 365 31.49 -4.10 -14.93
C LEU A 365 30.56 -3.22 -15.80
N PHE A 366 31.12 -2.13 -16.33
CA PHE A 366 30.33 -1.05 -16.94
C PHE A 366 29.57 -1.48 -18.21
N THR A 367 30.13 -2.39 -19.00
CA THR A 367 29.50 -2.85 -20.24
C THR A 367 28.26 -3.71 -19.97
N GLU A 368 28.38 -4.66 -19.03
CA GLU A 368 27.28 -5.50 -18.58
C GLU A 368 26.21 -4.68 -17.84
N ALA A 369 26.65 -3.73 -17.00
CA ALA A 369 25.78 -2.80 -16.32
C ALA A 369 24.94 -1.97 -17.31
N GLU A 370 25.57 -1.41 -18.34
CA GLU A 370 24.90 -0.66 -19.40
C GLU A 370 23.84 -1.52 -20.10
N GLU A 371 24.17 -2.76 -20.46
CA GLU A 371 23.24 -3.68 -21.10
C GLU A 371 21.97 -3.85 -20.26
N LYS A 372 22.12 -4.20 -18.97
CA LYS A 372 20.97 -4.43 -18.08
C LYS A 372 20.16 -3.16 -17.84
N LEU A 373 20.82 -2.01 -17.65
CA LEU A 373 20.14 -0.72 -17.48
C LEU A 373 19.37 -0.30 -18.73
N ARG A 374 19.93 -0.52 -19.93
CA ARG A 374 19.24 -0.26 -21.20
C ARG A 374 18.05 -1.19 -21.41
N MET A 375 18.19 -2.48 -21.09
CA MET A 375 17.07 -3.43 -21.12
C MET A 375 15.93 -2.95 -20.21
N ALA A 376 16.25 -2.56 -18.97
CA ALA A 376 15.27 -2.01 -18.02
C ALA A 376 14.57 -0.76 -18.57
N LEU A 377 15.33 0.18 -19.14
CA LEU A 377 14.80 1.43 -19.69
C LEU A 377 14.00 1.25 -21.00
N ASN A 378 14.27 0.18 -21.76
CA ASN A 378 13.48 -0.16 -22.93
C ASN A 378 12.06 -0.60 -22.54
N ILE A 379 11.93 -1.29 -21.40
CA ILE A 379 10.67 -1.77 -20.85
C ILE A 379 9.96 -0.63 -20.08
N GLU A 380 10.66 0.04 -19.16
CA GLU A 380 10.14 1.13 -18.35
C GLU A 380 11.03 2.38 -18.46
N LYS A 381 10.66 3.28 -19.37
CA LYS A 381 11.41 4.51 -19.66
C LYS A 381 11.50 5.49 -18.48
N GLY A 382 10.61 5.35 -17.50
CA GLY A 382 10.48 6.24 -16.34
C GLY A 382 11.45 5.96 -15.19
N LEU A 383 12.29 4.93 -15.28
CA LEU A 383 13.22 4.53 -14.21
C LEU A 383 14.37 5.54 -14.04
N LYS A 384 14.13 6.57 -13.22
CA LYS A 384 15.09 7.67 -12.96
C LYS A 384 16.44 7.18 -12.44
N TYR A 385 16.44 6.22 -11.51
CA TYR A 385 17.68 5.65 -10.97
C TYR A 385 18.45 4.88 -12.04
N ALA A 386 17.78 4.14 -12.94
CA ALA A 386 18.46 3.47 -14.04
C ALA A 386 19.13 4.47 -15.01
N LYS A 387 18.44 5.58 -15.34
CA LYS A 387 19.02 6.69 -16.12
C LYS A 387 20.22 7.32 -15.41
N TYR A 388 20.12 7.54 -14.11
CA TYR A 388 21.20 8.10 -13.29
C TYR A 388 22.49 7.28 -13.40
N TYR A 389 22.41 5.96 -13.21
CA TYR A 389 23.59 5.09 -13.32
C TYR A 389 24.09 4.97 -14.75
N LEU A 390 23.20 4.97 -15.76
CA LEU A 390 23.62 5.01 -17.16
C LEU A 390 24.41 6.29 -17.50
N ALA A 391 24.02 7.44 -16.94
CA ALA A 391 24.76 8.68 -17.10
C ALA A 391 26.15 8.63 -16.44
N LEU A 392 26.27 7.99 -15.28
CA LEU A 392 27.58 7.73 -14.66
C LEU A 392 28.45 6.82 -15.54
N ILE A 393 27.89 5.76 -16.11
CA ILE A 393 28.62 4.88 -17.05
C ILE A 393 29.11 5.66 -18.27
N TYR A 394 28.27 6.49 -18.88
CA TYR A 394 28.70 7.33 -20.00
C TYR A 394 29.80 8.32 -19.60
N PHE A 395 29.78 8.82 -18.36
CA PHE A 395 30.87 9.63 -17.87
C PHE A 395 32.18 8.84 -17.77
N GLU A 396 32.15 7.60 -17.26
CA GLU A 396 33.31 6.70 -17.23
C GLU A 396 33.86 6.39 -18.63
N TYR A 397 33.00 6.33 -19.64
CA TYR A 397 33.41 6.22 -21.05
C TYR A 397 33.94 7.52 -21.67
N GLY A 398 33.95 8.63 -20.93
CA GLY A 398 34.32 9.95 -21.43
C GLY A 398 33.26 10.60 -22.33
N MET A 399 32.05 10.05 -22.38
CA MET A 399 30.92 10.55 -23.17
C MET A 399 30.20 11.70 -22.45
N VAL A 400 30.94 12.78 -22.22
CA VAL A 400 30.54 13.95 -21.40
C VAL A 400 29.19 14.56 -21.82
N ASN A 401 28.94 14.68 -23.13
CA ASN A 401 27.70 15.28 -23.63
C ASN A 401 26.48 14.40 -23.32
N GLN A 402 26.60 13.08 -23.50
CA GLN A 402 25.49 12.15 -23.23
C GLN A 402 25.22 12.04 -21.73
N ALA A 403 26.27 11.98 -20.90
CA ALA A 403 26.13 11.97 -19.45
C ALA A 403 25.44 13.23 -18.93
N THR A 404 25.90 14.41 -19.36
CA THR A 404 25.31 15.69 -18.93
C THR A 404 23.89 15.90 -19.45
N GLU A 405 23.57 15.49 -20.68
CA GLU A 405 22.21 15.54 -21.23
C GLU A 405 21.21 14.76 -20.37
N ILE A 406 21.57 13.54 -19.95
CA ILE A 406 20.71 12.75 -19.05
C ILE A 406 20.54 13.44 -17.70
N PHE A 407 21.62 13.92 -17.08
CA PHE A 407 21.49 14.63 -15.80
C PHE A 407 20.69 15.93 -15.93
N PHE A 408 20.78 16.63 -17.06
CA PHE A 408 19.94 17.79 -17.34
C PHE A 408 18.46 17.42 -17.43
N GLU A 409 18.12 16.37 -18.19
CA GLU A 409 16.75 15.85 -18.28
C GLU A 409 16.20 15.49 -16.89
N LEU A 410 16.98 14.74 -16.10
CA LEU A 410 16.61 14.37 -14.74
C LEU A 410 16.41 15.61 -13.85
N SER A 411 17.30 16.59 -13.93
CA SER A 411 17.23 17.83 -13.14
C SER A 411 16.06 18.75 -13.52
N LYS A 412 15.53 18.64 -14.74
CA LYS A 412 14.34 19.36 -15.18
C LYS A 412 13.07 18.74 -14.59
N ASN A 413 13.06 17.41 -14.47
CA ASN A 413 11.92 16.67 -13.94
C ASN A 413 11.86 16.73 -12.41
N ASP A 414 13.01 16.64 -11.72
CA ASP A 414 13.09 16.77 -10.26
C ASP A 414 14.17 17.80 -9.86
N PRO A 415 13.86 19.11 -9.87
CA PRO A 415 14.84 20.16 -9.57
C PRO A 415 15.36 20.16 -8.13
N SER A 416 14.71 19.46 -7.20
CA SER A 416 15.13 19.37 -5.79
C SER A 416 16.26 18.37 -5.54
N VAL A 417 16.61 17.53 -6.52
CA VAL A 417 17.62 16.47 -6.35
C VAL A 417 19.01 17.04 -6.66
N TRP A 418 19.76 17.36 -5.60
CA TRP A 418 21.07 17.99 -5.71
C TRP A 418 22.11 17.13 -6.45
N GLN A 419 21.99 15.80 -6.39
CA GLN A 419 22.95 14.85 -6.97
C GLN A 419 23.11 15.06 -8.48
N TYR A 420 22.05 15.49 -9.18
CA TYR A 420 22.13 15.77 -10.61
C TYR A 420 23.04 16.97 -10.89
N TYR A 421 22.88 18.07 -10.15
CA TYR A 421 23.73 19.25 -10.29
C TYR A 421 25.16 18.98 -9.82
N TYR A 422 25.32 18.23 -8.73
CA TYR A 422 26.62 17.77 -8.26
C TYR A 422 27.36 17.00 -9.36
N ASN A 423 26.74 15.98 -9.94
CA ASN A 423 27.37 15.18 -10.99
C ASN A 423 27.68 16.00 -12.24
N ILE A 424 26.77 16.89 -12.68
CA ILE A 424 27.07 17.81 -13.80
C ILE A 424 28.29 18.68 -13.48
N GLY A 425 28.38 19.21 -12.26
CA GLY A 425 29.51 20.00 -11.79
C GLY A 425 30.82 19.20 -11.82
N GLN A 426 30.80 17.96 -11.32
CA GLN A 426 31.97 17.07 -11.34
C GLN A 426 32.39 16.70 -12.76
N ILE A 427 31.44 16.41 -13.65
CA ILE A 427 31.73 16.10 -15.05
C ILE A 427 32.40 17.31 -15.71
N TYR A 428 31.88 18.53 -15.52
CA TYR A 428 32.49 19.72 -16.10
C TYR A 428 33.86 20.06 -15.51
N LEU A 429 34.09 19.73 -14.23
CA LEU A 429 35.40 19.85 -13.61
C LEU A 429 36.43 18.93 -14.29
N SER A 430 36.05 17.68 -14.55
CA SER A 430 36.93 16.69 -15.18
C SER A 430 37.40 17.08 -16.59
N VAL A 431 36.59 17.87 -17.31
CA VAL A 431 36.93 18.37 -18.66
C VAL A 431 37.50 19.79 -18.66
N GLY A 432 37.82 20.34 -17.48
CA GLY A 432 38.43 21.67 -17.35
C GLY A 432 37.50 22.85 -17.62
N LYS A 433 36.18 22.65 -17.63
CA LYS A 433 35.21 23.75 -17.77
C LYS A 433 34.85 24.33 -16.40
N HIS A 434 35.79 25.09 -15.82
CA HIS A 434 35.76 25.50 -14.42
C HIS A 434 34.55 26.39 -14.08
N GLU A 435 34.26 27.42 -14.89
CA GLU A 435 33.13 28.33 -14.64
C GLU A 435 31.78 27.60 -14.62
N THR A 436 31.56 26.70 -15.59
CA THR A 436 30.32 25.89 -15.62
C THR A 436 30.26 24.92 -14.45
N SER A 437 31.40 24.32 -14.08
CA SER A 437 31.47 23.43 -12.91
C SER A 437 31.06 24.15 -11.64
N GLU A 438 31.63 25.33 -11.38
CA GLU A 438 31.33 26.15 -10.21
C GLU A 438 29.83 26.47 -10.10
N ASN A 439 29.22 26.89 -11.22
CA ASN A 439 27.80 27.22 -11.27
C ASN A 439 26.91 26.02 -10.89
N PHE A 440 27.22 24.82 -11.38
CA PHE A 440 26.45 23.61 -11.04
C PHE A 440 26.72 23.13 -9.62
N LEU A 441 27.95 23.22 -9.11
CA LEU A 441 28.25 22.90 -7.72
C LEU A 441 27.54 23.85 -6.75
N LYS A 442 27.47 25.15 -7.06
CA LYS A 442 26.65 26.12 -6.31
C LYS A 442 25.18 25.77 -6.33
N LYS A 443 24.63 25.45 -7.50
CA LYS A 443 23.22 25.01 -7.62
C LYS A 443 22.94 23.70 -6.86
N SER A 444 23.91 22.81 -6.79
CA SER A 444 23.82 21.61 -5.95
C SER A 444 23.66 21.99 -4.47
N ILE A 445 24.40 22.98 -3.97
CA ILE A 445 24.29 23.45 -2.59
C ILE A 445 22.90 24.03 -2.31
N GLU A 446 22.35 24.82 -3.24
CA GLU A 446 21.02 25.44 -3.09
C GLU A 446 19.89 24.43 -2.87
N THR A 447 20.08 23.18 -3.32
CA THR A 447 19.05 22.13 -3.31
C THR A 447 19.36 20.97 -2.36
N CYS A 448 20.54 20.96 -1.72
CA CYS A 448 21.02 19.78 -0.97
C CYS A 448 20.45 19.61 0.44
N GLY A 449 19.71 20.60 0.95
CA GLY A 449 19.17 20.57 2.31
C GLY A 449 20.28 20.40 3.35
N ASP A 450 20.26 19.28 4.06
CA ASP A 450 21.22 18.97 5.13
C ASP A 450 22.48 18.22 4.67
N GLU A 451 22.69 18.01 3.38
CA GLU A 451 23.84 17.25 2.90
C GLU A 451 25.12 18.09 2.83
N ILE A 452 26.22 17.56 3.38
CA ILE A 452 27.52 18.25 3.41
C ILE A 452 28.36 18.03 2.13
N LEU A 453 28.11 16.96 1.38
CA LEU A 453 28.96 16.57 0.25
C LEU A 453 29.08 17.67 -0.82
N PRO A 454 28.00 18.36 -1.24
CA PRO A 454 28.09 19.46 -2.21
C PRO A 454 28.99 20.61 -1.74
N TYR A 455 28.92 20.98 -0.45
CA TYR A 455 29.77 22.00 0.13
C TYR A 455 31.24 21.62 0.06
N LYS A 456 31.60 20.40 0.51
CA LYS A 456 32.98 19.91 0.45
C LYS A 456 33.51 19.87 -0.98
N SER A 457 32.66 19.50 -1.93
CA SER A 457 33.03 19.43 -3.34
C SER A 457 33.30 20.80 -3.95
N LEU A 458 32.54 21.83 -3.55
CA LEU A 458 32.81 23.21 -3.95
C LEU A 458 34.07 23.78 -3.26
N VAL A 459 34.34 23.38 -2.01
CA VAL A 459 35.62 23.69 -1.35
C VAL A 459 36.78 23.08 -2.12
N ASP A 460 36.71 21.80 -2.47
CA ASP A 460 37.77 21.12 -3.21
C ASP A 460 38.00 21.77 -4.58
N PHE A 461 36.92 22.16 -5.28
CA PHE A 461 36.99 22.97 -6.49
C PHE A 461 37.79 24.26 -6.27
N TYR A 462 37.47 25.06 -5.24
CA TYR A 462 38.20 26.30 -4.98
C TYR A 462 39.65 26.09 -4.54
N PHE A 463 39.96 24.99 -3.86
CA PHE A 463 41.34 24.63 -3.55
C PHE A 463 42.14 24.29 -4.82
N LEU A 464 41.54 23.60 -5.79
CA LEU A 464 42.15 23.35 -7.10
C LEU A 464 42.43 24.65 -7.85
N GLU A 465 41.47 25.59 -7.83
CA GLU A 465 41.62 26.92 -8.43
C GLU A 465 42.50 27.88 -7.61
N LYS A 466 43.00 27.45 -6.45
CA LYS A 466 43.76 28.27 -5.47
C LYS A 466 43.01 29.52 -4.98
N ASN A 467 41.68 29.51 -5.06
CA ASN A 467 40.81 30.57 -4.56
C ASN A 467 40.47 30.32 -3.08
N PHE A 468 41.44 30.60 -2.20
CA PHE A 468 41.31 30.32 -0.77
C PHE A 468 40.28 31.22 -0.08
N GLU A 469 40.01 32.41 -0.61
CA GLU A 469 38.97 33.30 -0.14
C GLU A 469 37.58 32.70 -0.31
N ALA A 470 37.27 32.18 -1.51
CA ALA A 470 35.99 31.54 -1.75
C ALA A 470 35.84 30.22 -0.96
N ALA A 471 36.92 29.43 -0.87
CA ALA A 471 36.94 28.21 -0.07
C ALA A 471 36.64 28.47 1.42
N GLU A 472 37.20 29.54 1.98
CA GLU A 472 36.97 29.94 3.38
C GLU A 472 35.49 30.22 3.65
N ILE A 473 34.80 30.93 2.75
CA ILE A 473 33.38 31.26 2.90
C ILE A 473 32.54 29.98 3.00
N ILE A 474 32.78 29.01 2.11
CA ILE A 474 32.03 27.76 2.10
C ILE A 474 32.37 26.91 3.33
N LEU A 475 33.63 26.87 3.76
CA LEU A 475 34.02 26.18 4.99
C LEU A 475 33.36 26.79 6.23
N GLU A 476 33.28 28.13 6.33
CA GLU A 476 32.57 28.81 7.41
C GLU A 476 31.06 28.51 7.40
N GLN A 477 30.45 28.38 6.22
CA GLN A 477 29.07 27.90 6.10
C GLN A 477 28.91 26.48 6.67
N ILE A 478 29.82 25.55 6.36
CA ILE A 478 29.79 24.18 6.91
C ILE A 478 29.86 24.20 8.44
N VAL A 479 30.75 25.04 9.00
CA VAL A 479 30.87 25.20 10.47
C VAL A 479 29.59 25.77 11.07
N ASN A 480 28.97 26.77 10.44
CA ASN A 480 27.70 27.36 10.91
C ASN A 480 26.53 26.39 10.84
N LEU A 481 26.58 25.40 9.94
CA LEU A 481 25.62 24.29 9.88
C LEU A 481 25.88 23.22 10.96
N ASN A 482 26.85 23.42 11.87
CA ASN A 482 27.32 22.45 12.87
C ASN A 482 27.77 21.11 12.27
N LYS A 483 28.29 21.13 11.04
CA LYS A 483 28.76 19.93 10.31
C LYS A 483 30.26 19.94 10.07
N GLY A 484 31.01 20.69 10.88
CA GLY A 484 32.47 20.70 10.82
C GLY A 484 33.04 19.31 11.14
N ASP A 485 33.75 18.72 10.19
CA ASP A 485 34.55 17.52 10.37
C ASP A 485 36.05 17.87 10.46
N PHE A 486 36.89 16.84 10.61
CA PHE A 486 38.34 17.02 10.67
C PHE A 486 38.89 17.82 9.47
N ASP A 487 38.45 17.46 8.26
CA ASP A 487 38.94 18.05 7.02
C ASP A 487 38.55 19.53 6.91
N VAL A 488 37.31 19.87 7.29
CA VAL A 488 36.79 21.24 7.30
C VAL A 488 37.62 22.13 8.23
N PHE A 489 37.79 21.72 9.49
CA PHE A 489 38.55 22.50 10.47
C PHE A 489 40.04 22.58 10.11
N TYR A 490 40.62 21.48 9.60
CA TYR A 490 42.00 21.47 9.15
C TYR A 490 42.24 22.44 7.98
N LYS A 491 41.36 22.43 6.97
CA LYS A 491 41.42 23.36 5.83
C LYS A 491 41.23 24.82 6.25
N LEU A 492 40.30 25.12 7.17
CA LEU A 492 40.14 26.47 7.74
C LEU A 492 41.39 26.94 8.46
N GLY A 493 41.97 26.10 9.34
CA GLY A 493 43.20 26.44 10.04
C GLY A 493 44.35 26.76 9.08
N ASN A 494 44.50 25.98 8.01
CA ASN A 494 45.50 26.23 6.96
C ASN A 494 45.27 27.56 6.23
N ILE A 495 44.02 27.90 5.92
CA ILE A 495 43.68 29.19 5.27
C ILE A 495 43.97 30.36 6.21
N LYS A 496 43.53 30.31 7.48
CA LYS A 496 43.77 31.38 8.47
C LYS A 496 45.27 31.58 8.71
N TYR A 497 46.05 30.50 8.76
CA TYR A 497 47.50 30.56 8.90
C TYR A 497 48.15 31.26 7.70
N ARG A 498 47.76 30.91 6.47
CA ARG A 498 48.24 31.59 5.25
C ARG A 498 47.91 33.08 5.23
N LYS A 499 46.78 33.48 5.81
CA LYS A 499 46.38 34.89 5.97
C LYS A 499 47.10 35.60 7.13
N GLY A 500 48.03 34.95 7.82
CA GLY A 500 48.77 35.50 8.95
C GLY A 500 47.98 35.55 10.27
N LYS A 501 46.77 34.99 10.32
CA LYS A 501 45.91 34.95 11.51
C LYS A 501 46.25 33.72 12.36
N LYS A 502 47.40 33.77 13.04
CA LYS A 502 47.93 32.63 13.83
C LYS A 502 46.96 32.13 14.90
N ASP A 503 46.34 33.03 15.67
CA ASP A 503 45.43 32.64 16.75
C ASP A 503 44.19 31.92 16.25
N ASP A 504 43.60 32.40 15.15
CA ASP A 504 42.45 31.74 14.52
C ASP A 504 42.84 30.38 13.93
N ALA A 505 44.02 30.28 13.33
CA ALA A 505 44.54 29.02 12.81
C ALA A 505 44.69 27.97 13.92
N LEU A 506 45.25 28.36 15.07
CA LEU A 506 45.41 27.48 16.23
C LEU A 506 44.05 26.98 16.74
N LYS A 507 43.04 27.86 16.84
CA LYS A 507 41.69 27.46 17.26
C LYS A 507 41.11 26.35 16.37
N PHE A 508 41.15 26.55 15.04
CA PHE A 508 40.58 25.55 14.12
C PHE A 508 41.38 24.25 14.09
N TRP A 509 42.72 24.31 14.16
CA TRP A 509 43.54 23.10 14.26
C TRP A 509 43.34 22.35 15.57
N GLU A 510 43.09 23.04 16.68
CA GLU A 510 42.73 22.40 17.95
C GLU A 510 41.38 21.69 17.87
N GLU A 511 40.36 22.28 17.24
CA GLU A 511 39.08 21.61 16.98
C GLU A 511 39.26 20.38 16.08
N ALA A 512 40.05 20.49 15.00
CA ALA A 512 40.39 19.34 14.17
C ALA A 512 41.10 18.24 14.98
N LEU A 513 42.04 18.60 15.86
CA LEU A 513 42.75 17.63 16.69
C LEU A 513 41.84 16.95 17.71
N LYS A 514 40.79 17.60 18.22
CA LYS A 514 39.78 16.94 19.07
C LYS A 514 39.06 15.82 18.32
N LEU A 515 38.78 16.01 17.03
CA LEU A 515 38.15 14.99 16.17
C LEU A 515 39.09 13.85 15.80
N GLN A 516 40.40 14.11 15.71
CA GLN A 516 41.43 13.08 15.50
C GLN A 516 42.63 13.24 16.45
N PRO A 517 42.51 12.81 17.73
CA PRO A 517 43.54 13.05 18.75
C PRO A 517 44.90 12.39 18.49
N ASN A 518 44.94 11.40 17.60
CA ASN A 518 46.14 10.64 17.25
C ASN A 518 46.92 11.25 16.07
N ASN A 519 46.49 12.40 15.54
CA ASN A 519 47.17 13.05 14.42
C ASN A 519 48.47 13.75 14.87
N GLU A 520 49.57 13.00 14.87
CA GLU A 520 50.90 13.49 15.28
C GLU A 520 51.45 14.62 14.41
N ILE A 521 51.08 14.65 13.13
CA ILE A 521 51.48 15.73 12.21
C ILE A 521 50.85 17.04 12.66
N LEU A 522 49.54 17.04 12.93
CA LEU A 522 48.83 18.23 13.38
C LEU A 522 49.31 18.71 14.75
N LYS A 523 49.59 17.81 15.70
CA LYS A 523 50.21 18.17 16.99
C LYS A 523 51.51 18.92 16.83
N LYS A 524 52.40 18.41 15.96
CA LYS A 524 53.69 19.07 15.67
C LYS A 524 53.47 20.45 15.04
N THR A 525 52.53 20.58 14.09
CA THR A 525 52.18 21.86 13.47
C THR A 525 51.73 22.88 14.52
N ILE A 526 50.78 22.51 15.39
CA ILE A 526 50.25 23.38 16.46
C ILE A 526 51.39 23.82 17.40
N ASN A 527 52.22 22.88 17.87
CA ASN A 527 53.32 23.20 18.79
C ASN A 527 54.37 24.12 18.15
N THR A 528 54.65 23.93 16.85
CA THR A 528 55.61 24.78 16.13
C THR A 528 55.10 26.22 16.04
N VAL A 529 53.81 26.39 15.73
CA VAL A 529 53.19 27.71 15.60
C VAL A 529 52.95 28.40 16.96
N LYS A 530 52.74 27.64 18.04
CA LYS A 530 52.65 28.20 19.40
C LYS A 530 53.99 28.72 19.92
N ASN A 531 55.09 28.10 19.53
CA ASN A 531 56.43 28.38 20.05
C ASN A 531 57.27 29.34 19.19
N GLY A 532 56.73 29.84 18.06
CA GLY A 532 57.41 30.75 17.14
C GLY A 532 56.49 31.81 16.55
#